data_AF-A0A7X6F7L6-F1
#
_entry.id   AF-A0A7X6F7L6-F1
#
_cell.length_a   1.000
_cell.length_b   1.000
_cell.length_c   1.000
_cell.angle_alpha   90.00
_cell.angle_beta   90.00
_cell.angle_gamma   90.00
#
_symmetry.space_group_name_H-M   'P 1'
#
loop_
_entity.id
_entity.type
_entity.pdbx_description
1 polymer ?
#
loop_
_entity_poly.entity_id
_entity_poly.type
_entity_poly.pdbx_seq_one_letter_code
_entity_poly.pdbx_strand_id
1 'polypeptide(L)'
;MAKADGWNEETFEYYASIVRQLPETHSRMIDDCARNGIAKMDNETKEQLKRAVPKPIDETTREICRRLVKGIASGAVTYEVFRTWLDSPDGGKVSLPDHQ
;
A
#
# COMPACT_ATOMS: atom_id res chain seq x y z
N MET A 1 -24.36 -7.31 -6.42
CA MET A 1 -23.41 -8.14 -5.65
C MET A 1 -22.45 -7.18 -4.95
N ALA A 2 -22.61 -6.97 -3.65
CA ALA A 2 -21.76 -6.08 -2.87
C ALA A 2 -20.52 -6.86 -2.38
N LYS A 3 -19.34 -6.47 -2.87
CA LYS A 3 -18.04 -6.80 -2.26
C LYS A 3 -17.11 -5.62 -2.48
N ALA A 4 -17.24 -4.61 -1.63
CA ALA A 4 -16.32 -3.49 -1.52
C ALA A 4 -15.95 -3.34 -0.03
N ASP A 5 -15.44 -4.42 0.56
CA ASP A 5 -14.86 -4.36 1.89
C ASP A 5 -13.46 -3.74 1.78
N GLY A 6 -13.26 -2.63 2.47
CA GLY A 6 -11.93 -2.12 2.71
C GLY A 6 -11.92 -0.70 3.24
N TRP A 7 -11.96 0.28 2.34
CA TRP A 7 -11.60 1.66 2.63
C TRP A 7 -12.47 2.60 1.78
N ASN A 8 -13.46 3.24 2.40
CA ASN A 8 -14.14 4.40 1.82
C ASN A 8 -13.29 5.67 2.05
N GLU A 9 -13.69 6.79 1.45
CA GLU A 9 -12.96 8.06 1.55
C GLU A 9 -12.75 8.50 3.00
N GLU A 10 -13.79 8.38 3.84
CA GLU A 10 -13.73 8.73 5.25
C GLU A 10 -12.69 7.91 6.02
N THR A 11 -12.67 6.60 5.80
CA THR A 11 -11.69 5.69 6.42
C THR A 11 -10.28 6.05 5.94
N PHE A 12 -10.12 6.33 4.65
CA PHE A 12 -8.84 6.76 4.10
C PHE A 12 -8.33 8.04 4.74
N GLU A 13 -9.16 9.09 4.79
CA GLU A 13 -8.74 10.38 5.36
C GLU A 13 -8.48 10.28 6.86
N TYR A 14 -9.22 9.45 7.60
CA TYR A 14 -8.95 9.17 9.00
C TYR A 14 -7.53 8.62 9.19
N TYR A 15 -7.15 7.54 8.50
CA TYR A 15 -5.81 6.98 8.62
C TYR A 15 -4.74 7.89 8.01
N ALA A 16 -5.05 8.62 6.94
CA ALA A 16 -4.15 9.61 6.36
C ALA A 16 -3.80 10.71 7.36
N SER A 17 -4.77 11.17 8.13
CA SER A 17 -4.55 12.15 9.20
C SER A 17 -3.57 11.62 10.26
N ILE A 18 -3.71 10.36 10.67
CA ILE A 18 -2.80 9.71 11.63
C ILE A 18 -1.38 9.63 11.07
N VAL A 19 -1.24 9.18 9.81
CA VAL A 19 0.07 9.10 9.13
C VAL A 19 0.74 10.48 9.05
N ARG A 20 -0.02 11.54 8.74
CA ARG A 20 0.50 12.92 8.67
C ARG A 20 0.93 13.46 10.04
N GLN A 21 0.24 13.07 11.12
CA GLN A 21 0.50 13.56 12.48
C GLN A 21 1.65 12.82 13.20
N LEU A 22 2.00 11.61 12.78
CA LEU A 22 2.94 10.74 13.51
C LEU A 22 4.16 10.31 12.66
N PRO A 23 5.01 11.26 12.19
CA PRO A 23 6.16 10.96 11.34
C PRO A 23 7.16 9.98 11.98
N GLU A 24 7.33 10.02 13.30
CA GLU A 24 8.20 9.12 14.07
C GLU A 24 7.75 7.66 14.01
N THR A 25 6.48 7.40 13.69
CA THR A 25 5.91 6.05 13.61
C THR A 25 5.96 5.45 12.20
N HIS A 26 6.35 6.23 11.19
CA HIS A 26 6.32 5.79 9.78
C HIS A 26 7.08 4.49 9.54
N SER A 27 8.27 4.32 10.15
CA SER A 27 9.04 3.07 9.96
C SER A 27 8.25 1.85 10.44
N ARG A 28 7.59 1.96 11.60
CA ARG A 28 6.78 0.87 12.15
C ARG A 28 5.55 0.61 11.28
N MET A 29 4.86 1.68 10.85
CA MET A 29 3.71 1.57 9.94
C MET A 29 4.05 0.88 8.62
N ILE A 30 5.22 1.18 8.04
CA ILE A 30 5.71 0.55 6.81
C ILE A 30 5.96 -0.94 7.03
N ASP A 31 6.65 -1.30 8.12
CA ASP A 31 6.98 -2.70 8.41
C ASP A 31 5.71 -3.52 8.75
N ASP A 32 4.72 -2.92 9.46
CA ASP A 32 3.42 -3.53 9.72
C ASP A 32 2.58 -3.70 8.46
N CYS A 33 2.55 -2.69 7.59
CA CYS A 33 1.91 -2.77 6.28
C CYS A 33 2.48 -3.92 5.45
N ALA A 34 3.81 -4.05 5.39
CA ALA A 34 4.47 -5.08 4.60
C ALA A 34 4.15 -6.49 5.13
N ARG A 35 4.27 -6.69 6.44
CA ARG A 35 3.93 -7.96 7.11
C ARG A 35 2.47 -8.35 6.89
N ASN A 36 1.55 -7.40 7.06
CA ASN A 36 0.11 -7.66 6.89
C ASN A 36 -0.25 -7.89 5.42
N GLY A 37 0.37 -7.16 4.49
CA GLY A 37 0.20 -7.37 3.05
C GLY A 37 0.57 -8.78 2.64
N ILE A 38 1.76 -9.24 3.05
CA ILE A 38 2.23 -10.61 2.76
C ILE A 38 1.36 -11.66 3.46
N ALA A 39 0.93 -11.43 4.70
CA ALA A 39 0.07 -12.38 5.42
C ALA A 39 -1.29 -12.57 4.74
N LYS A 40 -1.85 -11.52 4.14
CA LYS A 40 -3.15 -11.54 3.45
C LYS A 40 -3.09 -12.06 2.01
N MET A 41 -1.92 -12.07 1.38
CA MET A 41 -1.75 -12.66 0.05
C MET A 41 -1.88 -14.19 0.12
N ASP A 42 -2.70 -14.75 -0.76
CA ASP A 42 -2.74 -16.20 -0.98
C ASP A 42 -1.44 -16.70 -1.62
N ASN A 43 -1.22 -18.01 -1.58
CA ASN A 43 0.01 -18.62 -2.08
C ASN A 43 0.19 -18.47 -3.59
N GLU A 44 -0.89 -18.45 -4.38
CA GLU A 44 -0.79 -18.28 -5.82
C GLU A 44 -0.31 -16.87 -6.16
N THR A 45 -0.90 -15.85 -5.55
CA THR A 45 -0.49 -14.45 -5.67
C THR A 45 0.97 -14.25 -5.25
N LYS A 46 1.41 -14.89 -4.15
CA LYS A 46 2.81 -14.85 -3.71
C LYS A 46 3.76 -15.44 -4.75
N GLU A 47 3.44 -16.61 -5.30
CA GLU A 47 4.28 -17.28 -6.30
C GLU A 47 4.28 -16.56 -7.65
N GLN A 48 3.18 -15.92 -8.04
CA GLN A 48 3.14 -15.04 -9.21
C GLN A 48 4.01 -13.81 -8.99
N LEU A 49 3.90 -13.15 -7.83
CA LEU A 49 4.69 -11.97 -7.50
C LEU A 49 6.19 -12.29 -7.47
N LYS A 50 6.60 -13.39 -6.82
CA LYS A 50 8.00 -13.88 -6.82
C LYS A 50 8.58 -14.08 -8.22
N ARG A 51 7.75 -14.47 -9.20
CA ARG A 51 8.18 -14.64 -10.60
C ARG A 51 8.20 -13.32 -11.37
N ALA A 52 7.34 -12.38 -11.00
CA ALA A 52 7.18 -11.10 -11.69
C ALA A 52 8.20 -10.05 -11.27
N VAL A 53 8.77 -10.15 -10.06
CA VAL A 53 9.73 -9.17 -9.55
C VAL A 53 11.15 -9.75 -9.40
N PRO A 54 12.20 -9.00 -9.73
CA PRO A 54 13.59 -9.44 -9.56
C PRO A 54 14.07 -9.40 -8.10
N LYS A 55 13.30 -8.75 -7.21
CA LYS A 55 13.61 -8.57 -5.79
C LYS A 55 12.85 -9.59 -4.93
N PRO A 56 13.32 -9.87 -3.70
CA PRO A 56 12.54 -10.63 -2.73
C PRO A 56 11.15 -10.01 -2.50
N ILE A 57 10.15 -10.87 -2.28
CA ILE A 57 8.76 -10.44 -2.07
C ILE A 57 8.62 -9.53 -0.84
N ASP A 58 9.41 -9.78 0.21
CA ASP A 58 9.46 -8.96 1.41
C ASP A 58 9.96 -7.54 1.12
N GLU A 59 11.03 -7.41 0.32
CA GLU A 59 11.58 -6.12 -0.08
C GLU A 59 10.60 -5.35 -0.97
N THR A 60 9.96 -6.05 -1.91
CA THR A 60 8.97 -5.49 -2.83
C THR A 60 7.75 -4.95 -2.06
N THR A 61 7.21 -5.73 -1.13
CA THR A 61 6.05 -5.31 -0.34
C THR A 61 6.41 -4.14 0.58
N ARG A 62 7.62 -4.16 1.17
CA ARG A 62 8.12 -3.04 1.98
C ARG A 62 8.27 -1.76 1.17
N GLU A 63 8.77 -1.84 -0.07
CA GLU A 63 8.90 -0.69 -0.97
C GLU A 63 7.53 -0.09 -1.33
N ILE A 64 6.54 -0.93 -1.64
CA ILE A 64 5.15 -0.50 -1.88
C ILE A 64 4.58 0.21 -0.65
N CYS A 65 4.71 -0.40 0.53
CA CYS A 65 4.23 0.19 1.79
C CYS A 65 4.97 1.49 2.15
N ARG A 66 6.27 1.59 1.87
CA ARG A 66 7.04 2.83 2.02
C ARG A 66 6.44 3.93 1.15
N ARG A 67 6.24 3.68 -0.15
CA ARG A 67 5.68 4.66 -1.08
C ARG A 67 4.27 5.09 -0.69
N LEU A 68 3.46 4.16 -0.21
CA LEU A 68 2.11 4.46 0.28
C LEU A 68 2.15 5.39 1.50
N VAL A 69 2.88 5.01 2.56
CA VAL A 69 2.95 5.81 3.81
C VAL A 69 3.57 7.18 3.54
N LYS A 70 4.65 7.26 2.77
CA LYS A 70 5.31 8.53 2.45
C LYS A 70 4.46 9.41 1.52
N GLY A 71 3.77 8.82 0.55
CA GLY A 71 2.85 9.53 -0.33
C GLY A 71 1.62 10.07 0.40
N ILE A 72 1.08 9.33 1.36
CA ILE A 72 -0.01 9.80 2.23
C ILE A 72 0.47 10.98 3.10
N ALA A 73 1.66 10.85 3.69
CA ALA A 73 2.25 11.87 4.53
C ALA A 73 2.52 13.19 3.77
N SER A 74 2.93 13.11 2.50
CA SER A 74 3.17 14.28 1.64
C SER A 74 1.89 14.85 1.00
N GLY A 75 0.76 14.13 1.10
CA GLY A 75 -0.49 14.48 0.42
C GLY A 75 -0.54 14.08 -1.07
N ALA A 76 0.51 13.45 -1.59
CA ALA A 76 0.56 12.99 -2.98
C ALA A 76 -0.32 11.76 -3.25
N VAL A 77 -0.57 10.92 -2.23
CA VAL A 77 -1.55 9.84 -2.29
C VAL A 77 -2.84 10.33 -1.65
N THR A 78 -3.82 10.65 -2.50
CA THR A 78 -5.20 10.96 -2.12
C THR A 78 -6.06 9.69 -2.15
N TYR A 79 -7.30 9.78 -1.68
CA TYR A 79 -8.25 8.68 -1.78
C TYR A 79 -8.43 8.19 -3.23
N GLU A 80 -8.55 9.12 -4.20
CA GLU A 80 -8.70 8.78 -5.61
C GLU A 80 -7.49 8.02 -6.17
N VAL A 81 -6.27 8.46 -5.82
CA VAL A 81 -5.02 7.78 -6.21
C VAL A 81 -4.96 6.38 -5.61
N PHE A 82 -5.27 6.27 -4.31
CA PHE A 82 -5.31 4.98 -3.61
C PHE A 82 -6.36 4.04 -4.20
N ARG A 83 -7.55 4.56 -4.52
CA ARG A 83 -8.64 3.76 -5.08
C ARG A 83 -8.33 3.27 -6.49
N THR A 84 -7.77 4.14 -7.32
CA THR A 84 -7.29 3.80 -8.67
C THR A 84 -6.20 2.75 -8.62
N TRP A 85 -5.28 2.83 -7.65
CA TRP A 85 -4.25 1.82 -7.43
C TRP A 85 -4.84 0.46 -7.05
N LEU A 86 -5.81 0.42 -6.13
CA LEU A 86 -6.49 -0.81 -5.71
C LEU A 86 -7.34 -1.45 -6.81
N ASP A 87 -8.03 -0.65 -7.62
CA ASP A 87 -8.91 -1.13 -8.70
C ASP A 87 -8.15 -1.46 -9.98
N SER A 88 -6.84 -1.18 -10.04
CA SER A 88 -6.03 -1.49 -11.20
C SER A 88 -6.01 -3.02 -11.41
N PRO A 89 -6.44 -3.51 -12.59
CA PRO A 89 -6.51 -4.95 -12.89
C PRO A 89 -5.16 -5.65 -12.88
N ASP A 90 -4.07 -4.88 -12.85
CA ASP A 90 -2.69 -5.36 -12.75
C ASP A 90 -2.19 -5.52 -11.30
N GLY A 91 -3.07 -5.43 -10.29
CA GLY A 91 -2.69 -5.64 -8.90
C GLY A 91 -1.71 -4.60 -8.37
N GLY A 92 -1.90 -3.32 -8.73
CA GLY A 92 -1.07 -2.22 -8.22
C GLY A 92 0.13 -1.83 -9.09
N LYS A 93 0.12 -2.12 -10.40
CA LYS A 93 1.10 -1.56 -11.36
C LYS A 93 0.94 -0.07 -11.66
N VAL A 94 -0.04 0.61 -11.06
CA VAL A 94 0.05 2.07 -10.91
C VAL A 94 1.21 2.29 -9.93
N SER A 95 2.40 2.60 -10.44
CA SER A 95 3.53 2.96 -9.60
C SER A 95 3.09 4.08 -8.66
N LEU A 96 2.93 3.77 -7.38
CA LEU A 96 2.89 4.81 -6.35
C LEU A 96 4.16 5.66 -6.59
N PRO A 97 4.04 6.99 -6.71
CA PRO A 97 5.20 7.80 -7.03
C PRO A 97 6.29 7.58 -6.00
N ASP A 98 7.56 7.62 -6.44
CA ASP A 98 8.66 7.56 -5.50
C ASP A 98 8.72 8.88 -4.74
N HIS A 99 8.58 8.79 -3.43
CA HIS A 99 8.66 9.93 -2.52
C HIS A 99 9.88 9.69 -1.63
N GLN A 100 10.89 10.55 -1.79
CA GLN A 100 12.14 10.51 -1.02
C GLN A 100 11.89 10.76 0.47
#